data_AF-A0A101ES53-F1
#
_entry.id   AF-A0A101ES53-F1
#
_cell.length_a   1.000
_cell.length_b   1.000
_cell.length_c   1.000
_cell.angle_alpha   90.00
_cell.angle_beta   90.00
_cell.angle_gamma   90.00
#
_symmetry.space_group_name_H-M   'P 1'
#
loop_
_entity.id
_entity.type
_entity.pdbx_description
1 polymer ?
#
loop_
_entity_poly.entity_id
_entity_poly.type
_entity_poly.pdbx_seq_one_letter_code
_entity_poly.pdbx_strand_id
1 'polypeptide(L)'
;MRIAAGAPVLASGRFKRVGLKNGYTLLVDRSAVLPEELSLNGSPLEKNGAILVDALKESDFALERDGKFFLKISQPIVVHFFEGISVKIFPELTPSVCVTGVFAGGKGILVLGKEEAICDRVVDSFEDSVRNSYDIPKFLKDVRENSGILGIVAIAGKVVGTWAKGKLDVL
;
A
#
# COMPACT_ATOMS: atom_id res chain seq x y z
N MET A 1 -11.36 15.72 -5.85
CA MET A 1 -12.33 14.83 -5.20
C MET A 1 -11.89 13.38 -5.39
N ARG A 2 -11.50 12.70 -4.30
CA ARG A 2 -11.25 11.25 -4.27
C ARG A 2 -12.56 10.52 -4.61
N ILE A 3 -12.50 9.61 -5.58
CA ILE A 3 -13.66 8.77 -5.92
C ILE A 3 -13.52 7.50 -5.08
N ALA A 4 -14.62 7.06 -4.47
CA ALA A 4 -14.73 5.71 -3.93
C ALA A 4 -14.82 4.69 -5.10
N ALA A 5 -13.80 4.64 -5.95
CA ALA A 5 -13.57 3.47 -6.78
C ALA A 5 -13.06 2.37 -5.84
N GLY A 6 -13.62 1.16 -5.95
CA GLY A 6 -13.51 0.08 -4.97
C GLY A 6 -12.17 0.04 -4.22
N ALA A 7 -12.25 -0.09 -2.89
CA ALA A 7 -11.08 -0.13 -2.02
C ALA A 7 -10.03 -1.11 -2.60
N PRO A 8 -8.73 -0.78 -2.55
CA PRO A 8 -7.69 -1.62 -3.12
C PRO A 8 -7.84 -3.04 -2.58
N VAL A 9 -7.86 -4.03 -3.47
CA VAL A 9 -8.04 -5.43 -3.10
C VAL A 9 -6.73 -6.16 -3.21
N LEU A 10 -6.28 -6.74 -2.10
CA LEU A 10 -5.21 -7.73 -2.10
C LEU A 10 -5.73 -9.03 -2.71
N ALA A 11 -5.30 -9.37 -3.92
CA ALA A 11 -5.64 -10.64 -4.55
C ALA A 11 -4.73 -11.75 -4.04
N SER A 12 -5.12 -12.36 -2.91
CA SER A 12 -4.41 -13.54 -2.44
C SER A 12 -5.30 -14.51 -1.67
N GLY A 13 -5.51 -15.71 -2.23
CA GLY A 13 -6.16 -16.83 -1.54
C GLY A 13 -5.29 -17.47 -0.44
N ARG A 14 -4.04 -17.02 -0.31
CA ARG A 14 -3.05 -17.56 0.65
C ARG A 14 -3.33 -17.18 2.09
N PHE A 15 -4.00 -16.05 2.30
CA PHE A 15 -4.24 -15.52 3.63
C PHE A 15 -5.59 -15.96 4.19
N LYS A 16 -5.64 -16.26 5.49
CA LYS A 16 -6.88 -16.23 6.26
C LYS A 16 -7.13 -14.82 6.78
N ARG A 17 -8.40 -14.44 6.90
CA ARG A 17 -8.84 -13.13 7.39
C ARG A 17 -9.22 -13.23 8.86
N VAL A 18 -8.68 -12.33 9.67
CA VAL A 18 -8.98 -12.22 11.11
C VAL A 18 -9.37 -10.78 11.42
N GLY A 19 -10.61 -10.59 11.87
CA GLY A 19 -11.09 -9.28 12.32
C GLY A 19 -10.45 -8.92 13.66
N LEU A 20 -9.89 -7.72 13.75
CA LEU A 20 -9.30 -7.18 14.97
C LEU A 20 -10.12 -5.98 15.47
N LYS A 21 -9.84 -5.52 16.69
CA LYS A 21 -10.48 -4.32 17.25
C LYS A 21 -10.08 -3.06 16.44
N ASN A 22 -10.82 -1.98 16.62
CA ASN A 22 -10.52 -0.65 16.04
C ASN A 22 -10.49 -0.61 14.50
N GLY A 23 -11.31 -1.44 13.84
CA GLY A 23 -11.44 -1.44 12.38
C GLY A 23 -10.31 -2.12 11.62
N TYR A 24 -9.37 -2.76 12.33
CA TYR A 24 -8.29 -3.51 11.71
C TYR A 24 -8.75 -4.88 11.20
N THR A 25 -8.22 -5.28 10.06
CA THR A 25 -8.26 -6.66 9.60
C THR A 25 -6.84 -7.16 9.41
N LEU A 26 -6.52 -8.31 10.01
CA LEU A 26 -5.28 -9.03 9.73
C LEU A 26 -5.52 -10.12 8.68
N LEU A 27 -4.78 -10.04 7.59
CA LEU A 27 -4.63 -11.09 6.59
C LEU A 27 -3.31 -11.80 6.87
N VAL A 28 -3.34 -13.05 7.28
CA VAL A 28 -2.13 -13.78 7.71
C VAL A 28 -2.11 -15.17 7.09
N ASP A 29 -0.92 -15.78 6.94
CA ASP A 29 -0.81 -17.17 6.50
C ASP A 29 -1.79 -18.08 7.28
N ARG A 30 -2.40 -19.04 6.59
CA ARG A 30 -3.36 -19.97 7.21
C ARG A 30 -2.73 -20.75 8.36
N SER A 31 -1.46 -21.10 8.23
CA SER A 31 -0.67 -21.83 9.23
C SER A 31 -0.24 -20.97 10.42
N ALA A 32 -0.34 -19.64 10.33
CA ALA A 32 0.13 -18.77 11.39
C ALA A 32 -0.69 -18.95 12.67
N VAL A 33 0.04 -19.08 13.79
CA VAL A 33 -0.51 -19.10 15.14
C VAL A 33 -0.54 -17.67 15.64
N LEU A 34 -1.73 -17.17 15.98
CA LEU A 34 -1.88 -15.84 16.53
C LEU A 34 -1.61 -15.86 18.04
N PRO A 35 -0.89 -14.86 18.59
CA PRO A 35 -0.84 -14.62 20.03
C PRO A 35 -2.25 -14.51 20.63
N GLU A 36 -2.47 -15.08 21.82
CA GLU A 36 -3.75 -15.00 22.52
C GLU A 36 -4.12 -13.55 22.88
N GLU A 37 -3.12 -12.70 23.16
CA GLU A 37 -3.30 -11.28 23.45
C GLU A 37 -2.63 -10.42 22.39
N LEU A 38 -3.39 -10.04 21.37
CA LEU A 38 -2.94 -9.12 20.32
C LEU A 38 -3.61 -7.77 20.52
N SER A 39 -2.94 -6.88 21.25
CA SER A 39 -3.44 -5.54 21.56
C SER A 39 -2.97 -4.52 20.52
N LEU A 40 -3.78 -4.36 19.46
CA LEU A 40 -3.61 -3.23 18.55
C LEU A 40 -4.43 -2.04 19.07
N ASN A 41 -3.73 -0.93 19.32
CA ASN A 41 -4.37 0.34 19.67
C ASN A 41 -4.67 1.14 18.39
N GLY A 42 -5.41 2.24 18.47
CA GLY A 42 -5.73 3.10 17.31
C GLY A 42 -4.54 3.83 16.68
N SER A 43 -3.31 3.36 16.88
CA SER A 43 -2.08 3.93 16.32
C SER A 43 -2.03 3.87 14.79
N PRO A 44 -1.10 4.57 14.14
CA PRO A 44 -0.83 4.41 12.70
C PRO A 44 -0.49 2.96 12.29
N LEU A 45 -0.74 2.64 11.02
CA LEU A 45 -0.54 1.31 10.46
C LEU A 45 0.89 0.78 10.67
N GLU A 46 1.92 1.61 10.48
CA GLU A 46 3.31 1.18 10.64
C GLU A 46 3.66 0.74 12.07
N LYS A 47 3.04 1.36 13.08
CA LYS A 47 3.30 1.01 14.49
C LYS A 47 2.68 -0.34 14.85
N ASN A 48 1.40 -0.53 14.49
CA ASN A 48 0.72 -1.81 14.69
C ASN A 48 1.32 -2.92 13.82
N GLY A 49 1.76 -2.57 12.61
CA GLY A 49 2.52 -3.45 11.73
C GLY A 49 3.83 -3.93 12.36
N ALA A 50 4.62 -3.03 12.95
CA ALA A 50 5.86 -3.40 13.63
C ALA A 50 5.63 -4.38 14.80
N ILE A 51 4.61 -4.14 15.64
CA ILE A 51 4.22 -5.06 16.72
C ILE A 51 3.91 -6.45 16.16
N LEU A 52 3.20 -6.52 15.02
CA LEU A 52 2.89 -7.79 14.36
C LEU A 52 4.10 -8.46 13.72
N VAL A 53 5.07 -7.71 13.19
CA VAL A 53 6.34 -8.27 12.70
C VAL A 53 7.03 -9.01 13.84
N ASP A 54 7.10 -8.40 15.02
CA ASP A 54 7.74 -9.01 16.19
C ASP A 54 6.96 -10.23 16.69
N ALA A 55 5.62 -10.16 16.69
CA ALA A 55 4.75 -11.21 17.19
C ALA A 55 4.65 -12.43 16.25
N LEU A 56 4.57 -12.21 14.94
CA LEU A 56 4.36 -13.25 13.93
C LEU A 56 5.66 -13.75 13.28
N LYS A 57 6.79 -13.09 13.60
CA LYS A 57 8.16 -13.44 13.17
C LYS A 57 8.24 -13.61 11.65
N GLU A 58 8.45 -14.84 11.20
CA GLU A 58 8.65 -15.19 9.79
C GLU A 58 7.37 -15.27 8.97
N SER A 59 6.19 -15.11 9.59
CA SER A 59 4.92 -15.25 8.87
C SER A 59 4.66 -14.06 7.96
N ASP A 60 4.18 -14.34 6.75
CA ASP A 60 3.63 -13.32 5.86
C ASP A 60 2.30 -12.79 6.40
N PHE A 61 2.13 -11.48 6.37
CA PHE A 61 0.86 -10.86 6.69
C PHE A 61 0.65 -9.51 5.99
N ALA A 62 -0.61 -9.10 5.94
CA ALA A 62 -1.04 -7.74 5.65
C ALA A 62 -2.02 -7.28 6.73
N LEU A 63 -1.75 -6.13 7.33
CA LEU A 63 -2.66 -5.47 8.26
C LEU A 63 -3.42 -4.38 7.50
N GLU A 64 -4.73 -4.50 7.39
CA GLU A 64 -5.62 -3.59 6.67
C GLU A 64 -6.34 -2.65 7.65
N ARG A 65 -6.40 -1.36 7.32
CA ARG A 65 -7.30 -0.37 7.94
C ARG A 65 -7.68 0.68 6.90
N ASP A 66 -8.97 1.00 6.78
CA ASP A 66 -9.49 2.07 5.92
C ASP A 66 -8.99 2.02 4.46
N GLY A 67 -8.85 0.82 3.90
CA GLY A 67 -8.35 0.61 2.53
C GLY A 67 -6.85 0.88 2.37
N LYS A 68 -6.09 0.97 3.46
CA LYS A 68 -4.62 1.01 3.50
C LYS A 68 -4.09 -0.28 4.09
N PHE A 69 -2.87 -0.64 3.72
CA PHE A 69 -2.24 -1.87 4.19
C PHE A 69 -0.87 -1.60 4.81
N PHE A 70 -0.53 -2.27 5.89
CA PHE A 70 0.85 -2.58 6.22
C PHE A 70 1.17 -3.98 5.72
N LEU A 71 2.29 -4.14 5.02
CA LEU A 71 2.68 -5.38 4.34
C LEU A 71 3.97 -5.91 4.94
N LYS A 72 4.02 -7.20 5.28
CA LYS A 72 5.24 -7.96 5.54
C LYS A 72 5.13 -9.27 4.75
N ILE A 73 5.89 -9.40 3.68
CA ILE A 73 5.76 -10.53 2.75
C ILE A 73 7.12 -11.12 2.39
N SER A 74 7.14 -12.42 2.11
CA SER A 74 8.30 -13.18 1.61
C SER A 74 8.10 -13.63 0.16
N GLN A 75 6.87 -13.52 -0.36
CA GLN A 75 6.55 -13.72 -1.78
C GLN A 75 5.78 -12.52 -2.34
N PRO A 76 5.89 -12.25 -3.66
CA PRO A 76 5.19 -11.14 -4.27
C PRO A 76 3.67 -11.22 -4.11
N ILE A 77 3.04 -10.08 -3.89
CA ILE A 77 1.57 -9.95 -3.81
C ILE A 77 1.05 -9.01 -4.89
N VAL A 78 -0.21 -9.19 -5.29
CA VAL A 78 -0.88 -8.32 -6.25
C VAL A 78 -1.94 -7.47 -5.55
N VAL A 79 -1.89 -6.17 -5.79
CA VAL A 79 -2.91 -5.19 -5.37
C VAL A 79 -3.65 -4.71 -6.61
N HIS A 80 -4.96 -4.91 -6.64
CA HIS A 80 -5.83 -4.29 -7.65
C HIS A 80 -6.34 -2.96 -7.10
N PHE A 81 -6.18 -1.85 -7.83
CA PHE A 81 -6.60 -0.55 -7.29
C PHE A 81 -7.19 0.46 -8.28
N PHE A 82 -6.91 0.36 -9.59
CA PHE A 82 -7.40 1.37 -10.56
C PHE A 82 -7.75 0.73 -11.90
N GLU A 83 -9.01 0.85 -12.35
CA GLU A 83 -9.50 0.53 -13.71
C GLU A 83 -8.77 -0.62 -14.46
N GLY A 84 -8.73 -1.82 -13.87
CA GLY A 84 -8.09 -2.99 -14.49
C GLY A 84 -6.58 -3.09 -14.33
N ILE A 85 -5.93 -2.07 -13.77
CA ILE A 85 -4.51 -2.04 -13.45
C ILE A 85 -4.26 -2.70 -12.09
N SER A 86 -3.27 -3.59 -12.10
CA SER A 86 -2.81 -4.29 -10.91
C SER A 86 -1.34 -4.01 -10.66
N VAL A 87 -0.93 -4.01 -9.39
CA VAL A 87 0.46 -3.77 -9.03
C VAL A 87 0.98 -4.98 -8.27
N LYS A 88 2.03 -5.59 -8.79
CA LYS A 88 2.76 -6.67 -8.14
C LYS A 88 3.89 -6.08 -7.29
N ILE A 89 3.77 -6.24 -5.99
CA ILE A 89 4.70 -5.76 -4.99
C ILE A 89 5.62 -6.91 -4.59
N PHE A 90 6.94 -6.70 -4.68
CA PHE A 90 7.94 -7.71 -4.32
C PHE A 90 8.40 -7.57 -2.86
N PRO A 91 8.87 -8.66 -2.22
CA PRO A 91 9.26 -8.69 -0.81
C PRO A 91 10.26 -7.63 -0.37
N GLU A 92 11.21 -7.26 -1.23
CA GLU A 92 12.22 -6.22 -1.00
C GLU A 92 11.66 -4.82 -0.71
N LEU A 93 10.38 -4.58 -1.04
CA LEU A 93 9.67 -3.34 -0.72
C LEU A 93 8.92 -3.44 0.61
N THR A 94 9.12 -4.49 1.40
CA THR A 94 8.46 -4.73 2.68
C THR A 94 9.49 -4.94 3.81
N PRO A 95 9.19 -4.60 5.08
CA PRO A 95 7.92 -4.07 5.58
C PRO A 95 7.60 -2.65 5.07
N SER A 96 6.34 -2.40 4.74
CA SER A 96 5.91 -1.09 4.24
C SER A 96 4.42 -0.82 4.41
N VAL A 97 4.07 0.46 4.42
CA VAL A 97 2.70 0.94 4.30
C VAL A 97 2.38 1.16 2.83
N CYS A 98 1.27 0.60 2.37
CA CYS A 98 0.69 0.71 1.05
C CYS A 98 -0.59 1.55 1.13
N VAL A 99 -0.59 2.69 0.45
CA VAL A 99 -1.74 3.60 0.35
C VAL A 99 -2.09 3.78 -1.12
N THR A 100 -3.38 3.80 -1.42
CA THR A 100 -3.86 4.07 -2.79
C THR A 100 -4.80 5.27 -2.81
N GLY A 101 -4.80 6.00 -3.92
CA GLY A 101 -5.70 7.10 -4.20
C GLY A 101 -6.26 6.99 -5.62
N VAL A 102 -7.57 7.13 -5.76
CA VAL A 102 -8.25 7.20 -7.07
C VAL A 102 -9.03 8.50 -7.13
N PHE A 103 -8.85 9.24 -8.22
CA PHE A 103 -9.38 10.58 -8.38
C PHE A 103 -10.11 10.72 -9.72
N ALA A 104 -10.99 11.72 -9.79
CA ALA A 104 -11.69 12.07 -11.02
C ALA A 104 -10.72 12.35 -12.18
N GLY A 105 -11.20 12.10 -13.41
CA GLY A 105 -10.42 12.29 -14.62
C GLY A 105 -9.45 11.15 -14.94
N GLY A 106 -9.70 9.94 -14.43
CA GLY A 106 -8.88 8.76 -14.73
C GLY A 106 -7.47 8.86 -14.12
N LYS A 107 -7.40 9.32 -12.87
CA LYS A 107 -6.13 9.43 -12.13
C LYS A 107 -6.08 8.42 -10.99
N GLY A 108 -4.94 7.76 -10.84
CA GLY A 108 -4.71 6.76 -9.80
C GLY A 108 -3.29 6.86 -9.27
N ILE A 109 -3.11 6.57 -7.99
CA ILE A 109 -1.80 6.47 -7.36
C ILE A 109 -1.77 5.32 -6.36
N LEU A 110 -0.65 4.61 -6.32
CA LEU A 110 -0.29 3.66 -5.27
C LEU A 110 1.07 4.08 -4.73
N VAL A 111 1.18 4.20 -3.41
CA VAL A 111 2.41 4.61 -2.72
C VAL A 111 2.79 3.54 -1.71
N LEU A 112 4.05 3.11 -1.76
CA LEU A 112 4.70 2.30 -0.75
C LEU A 112 5.70 3.17 0.01
N GLY A 113 5.57 3.21 1.33
CA GLY A 113 6.47 3.99 2.17
C GLY A 113 6.62 3.39 3.57
N LYS A 114 7.48 4.04 4.37
CA LYS A 114 7.78 3.59 5.74
C LYS A 114 6.67 3.96 6.74
N GLU A 115 5.96 5.05 6.47
CA GLU A 115 4.99 5.65 7.39
C GLU A 115 3.72 6.03 6.63
N GLU A 116 2.57 5.83 7.27
CA GLU A 116 1.26 6.18 6.73
C GLU A 116 1.16 7.67 6.38
N ALA A 117 1.61 8.54 7.28
CA ALA A 117 1.52 10.00 7.09
C ALA A 117 2.34 10.50 5.88
N ILE A 118 3.49 9.86 5.58
CA ILE A 118 4.29 10.23 4.42
C ILE A 118 3.58 9.79 3.14
N CYS A 119 3.00 8.58 3.13
CA CYS A 119 2.26 8.06 1.99
C CYS A 119 1.03 8.92 1.69
N ASP A 120 0.26 9.28 2.72
CA ASP A 120 -0.93 10.12 2.59
C ASP A 120 -0.57 11.49 1.97
N ARG A 121 0.50 12.14 2.46
CA ARG A 121 0.97 13.42 1.89
C ARG A 121 1.34 13.30 0.41
N VAL A 122 1.92 12.18 -0.02
CA VAL A 122 2.25 11.96 -1.43
C VAL A 122 0.98 11.75 -2.28
N VAL A 123 -0.01 11.05 -1.74
CA VAL A 123 -1.32 10.88 -2.38
C VAL A 123 -2.05 12.22 -2.52
N ASP A 124 -2.05 13.05 -1.47
CA ASP A 124 -2.65 14.39 -1.50
C ASP A 124 -1.90 15.31 -2.49
N SER A 125 -0.57 15.32 -2.45
CA SER A 125 0.26 16.09 -3.39
C SER A 125 0.02 15.66 -4.84
N PHE A 126 -0.20 14.38 -5.11
CA PHE A 126 -0.53 13.89 -6.44
C PHE A 126 -1.86 14.44 -6.96
N GLU A 127 -2.87 14.52 -6.10
CA GLU A 127 -4.18 15.08 -6.47
C GLU A 127 -4.04 16.52 -6.99
N ASP A 128 -3.21 17.30 -6.30
CA ASP A 128 -3.01 18.73 -6.54
C ASP A 128 -2.01 19.05 -7.67
N SER A 129 -0.96 18.25 -7.80
CA SER A 129 0.15 18.52 -8.73
C SER A 129 -0.01 17.86 -10.09
N VAL A 130 -0.68 16.71 -10.19
CA VAL A 130 -0.86 15.99 -11.46
C VAL A 130 -2.22 16.33 -12.05
N ARG A 131 -2.23 17.23 -13.03
CA ARG A 131 -3.45 17.65 -13.74
C ARG A 131 -3.65 16.84 -15.01
N ASN A 132 -2.56 16.40 -15.64
CA ASN A 132 -2.57 15.56 -16.84
C ASN A 132 -1.36 14.62 -16.87
N SER A 133 -1.26 13.79 -17.91
CA SER A 133 -0.20 12.79 -18.06
C SER A 133 1.22 13.36 -18.16
N TYR A 134 1.40 14.61 -18.61
CA TYR A 134 2.71 15.23 -18.75
C TYR A 134 3.32 15.65 -17.41
N ASP A 135 2.52 15.72 -16.34
CA ASP A 135 2.99 16.08 -15.00
C ASP A 135 3.67 14.90 -14.28
N ILE A 136 3.41 13.66 -14.73
CA ILE A 136 3.91 12.42 -14.09
C ILE A 136 5.44 12.40 -13.94
N PRO A 137 6.26 12.67 -14.98
CA PRO A 137 7.71 12.61 -14.84
C PRO A 137 8.26 13.59 -13.80
N LYS A 138 7.71 14.82 -13.75
CA LYS A 138 8.11 15.82 -12.75
C LYS A 138 7.72 15.34 -11.34
N PHE A 139 6.47 14.91 -11.17
CA PHE A 139 5.98 14.40 -9.90
C PHE A 139 6.81 13.23 -9.37
N LEU A 140 7.14 12.25 -10.23
CA LEU A 140 7.98 11.11 -9.83
C LEU A 140 9.40 11.53 -9.42
N LYS A 141 9.96 12.55 -10.07
CA LYS A 141 11.27 13.09 -9.71
C LYS A 141 11.24 13.67 -8.30
N ASP A 142 10.22 14.46 -7.97
CA ASP A 142 10.05 15.10 -6.66
C ASP A 142 9.82 14.04 -5.57
N VAL A 143 8.99 13.02 -5.84
CA VAL A 143 8.71 11.93 -4.88
C VAL A 143 9.96 11.08 -4.59
N ARG A 144 10.80 10.83 -5.60
CA ARG A 144 12.04 10.03 -5.45
C ARG A 144 13.01 10.63 -4.42
N GLU A 145 12.97 11.94 -4.22
CA GLU A 145 13.82 12.64 -3.25
C GLU A 145 13.38 12.38 -1.79
N ASN A 146 12.16 11.87 -1.58
CA ASN A 146 11.66 11.51 -0.27
C ASN A 146 12.22 10.15 0.20
N SER A 147 13.08 10.18 1.23
CA SER A 147 13.72 8.99 1.78
C SER A 147 12.75 7.98 2.42
N GLY A 148 11.54 8.42 2.79
CA GLY A 148 10.46 7.61 3.35
C GLY A 148 9.67 6.81 2.32
N ILE A 149 9.78 7.12 1.03
CA ILE A 149 9.11 6.38 -0.05
C ILE A 149 9.99 5.24 -0.54
N LEU A 150 9.35 4.09 -0.77
CA LEU A 150 9.95 2.84 -1.23
C LEU A 150 9.53 2.52 -2.67
N GLY A 151 8.30 2.87 -3.04
CA GLY A 151 7.77 2.65 -4.38
C GLY A 151 6.54 3.49 -4.66
N ILE A 152 6.29 3.76 -5.93
CA ILE A 152 5.15 4.51 -6.39
C ILE A 152 4.72 4.06 -7.79
N VAL A 153 3.40 4.03 -7.99
CA VAL A 153 2.75 3.94 -9.30
C VAL A 153 1.83 5.15 -9.41
N ALA A 154 1.99 5.94 -10.45
CA ALA A 154 1.20 7.12 -10.74
C ALA A 154 0.55 6.96 -12.12
N ILE A 155 -0.74 7.21 -12.21
CA ILE A 155 -1.57 7.00 -13.41
C ILE A 155 -2.34 8.28 -13.69
N ALA A 156 -2.26 8.78 -14.92
CA ALA A 156 -3.09 9.86 -15.40
C ALA A 156 -3.47 9.62 -16.86
N GLY A 157 -4.75 9.37 -17.11
CA GLY A 157 -5.23 8.93 -18.41
C GLY A 157 -4.60 7.58 -18.79
N LYS A 158 -3.89 7.55 -19.93
CA LYS A 158 -3.24 6.32 -20.45
C LYS A 158 -1.78 6.17 -20.03
N VAL A 159 -1.22 7.15 -19.31
CA VAL A 159 0.19 7.13 -18.92
C VAL A 159 0.31 6.57 -17.52
N VAL A 160 1.18 5.58 -17.39
CA VAL A 160 1.60 4.99 -16.12
C VAL A 160 3.06 5.34 -15.91
N GLY A 161 3.36 5.98 -14.78
CA GLY A 161 4.70 6.21 -14.31
C GLY A 161 4.97 5.41 -13.05
N THR A 162 6.17 4.86 -12.95
CA THR A 162 6.58 4.02 -11.81
C THR A 162 7.98 4.39 -11.35
N TRP A 163 8.19 4.33 -10.04
CA TRP A 163 9.52 4.38 -9.45
C TRP A 163 9.55 3.54 -8.18
N ALA A 164 10.64 2.83 -7.92
CA ALA A 164 10.83 2.08 -6.69
C ALA A 164 12.32 1.89 -6.36
N LYS A 165 12.61 1.67 -5.07
CA LYS A 165 13.95 1.28 -4.56
C LYS A 165 14.28 -0.20 -4.78
N GLY A 166 13.30 -0.96 -5.25
CA GLY A 166 13.39 -2.37 -5.62
C GLY A 166 12.40 -2.65 -6.74
N LYS A 167 11.96 -3.91 -6.86
CA LYS A 167 11.08 -4.34 -7.95
C LYS A 167 9.61 -4.07 -7.66
N LEU A 168 8.94 -3.50 -8.65
CA LEU A 168 7.50 -3.27 -8.68
C LEU A 168 7.04 -3.44 -10.13
N ASP A 169 6.08 -4.34 -10.38
CA ASP A 169 5.55 -4.57 -11.72
C ASP A 169 4.11 -4.03 -11.82
N VAL A 170 3.79 -3.33 -12.89
CA VAL A 170 2.42 -2.95 -13.24
C VAL A 170 1.90 -3.94 -14.28
N LEU A 171 0.71 -4.50 -14.02
CA LEU A 171 0.04 -5.54 -14.81
C LEU A 171 -1.27 -5.01 -15.41
#